data_AF-A0A932ZQU3-F1
#
_entry.id   AF-A0A932ZQU3-F1
#
_cell.length_a   1.000
_cell.length_b   1.000
_cell.length_c   1.000
_cell.angle_alpha   90.00
_cell.angle_beta   90.00
_cell.angle_gamma   90.00
#
_symmetry.space_group_name_H-M   'P 1'
#
loop_
_entity.id
_entity.type
_entity.pdbx_description
1 polymer ?
#
loop_
_entity_poly.entity_id
_entity_poly.type
_entity_poly.pdbx_seq_one_letter_code
_entity_poly.pdbx_strand_id
1 'polypeptide(L)'
;MATPSGAVREDVDAAKRLLRSLPTRWEGKDCVLKLKKADYNWRQTEWWAFYFEFLCRESLLKEFQIPGERIGTTTFDARRSVNWDFKGKAIRADDHHAILNDTSAMQTSIAKHGAHGMILALCDVEYNDVSRSFQRWHTRLKGGLSGYERDRIARTSISRYRKTRAVLAEILFLQITHRDLALLGTMRQGRNSNGRPRPEKYMLDLERVGPLLVDRLTPPGGWRVRQDVESGGGADDRAV
;
A
#
# COMPACT_ATOMS: atom_id res chain seq x y z
N MET A 1 -21.29 -15.63 -2.45
CA MET A 1 -20.02 -15.03 -2.87
C MET A 1 -19.89 -15.13 -4.38
N ALA A 2 -19.39 -14.08 -5.01
CA ALA A 2 -19.05 -14.07 -6.42
C ALA A 2 -17.89 -15.02 -6.72
N THR A 3 -18.05 -15.99 -7.62
CA THR A 3 -16.89 -16.75 -8.11
C THR A 3 -16.00 -15.82 -8.93
N PRO A 4 -14.68 -15.76 -8.69
CA PRO A 4 -13.74 -15.05 -9.55
C PRO A 4 -13.88 -15.54 -10.99
N SER A 5 -13.69 -14.66 -11.98
CA SER A 5 -13.62 -15.14 -13.35
C SER A 5 -12.41 -16.07 -13.52
N GLY A 6 -12.49 -17.05 -14.42
CA GLY A 6 -11.37 -17.96 -14.69
C GLY A 6 -10.07 -17.21 -15.02
N ALA A 7 -10.18 -16.15 -15.80
CA ALA A 7 -9.04 -15.30 -16.18
C ALA A 7 -8.41 -14.54 -15.00
N VAL A 8 -9.20 -14.04 -14.04
CA VAL A 8 -8.66 -13.40 -12.83
C VAL A 8 -7.98 -14.43 -11.94
N ARG A 9 -8.52 -15.65 -11.84
CA ARG A 9 -7.89 -16.73 -11.09
C ARG A 9 -6.51 -17.10 -11.66
N GLU A 10 -6.40 -17.19 -12.99
CA GLU A 10 -5.12 -17.44 -13.67
C GLU A 10 -4.09 -16.34 -13.43
N ASP A 11 -4.51 -15.07 -13.46
CA ASP A 11 -3.66 -13.92 -13.10
C ASP A 11 -3.15 -14.07 -11.66
N VAL A 12 -4.04 -14.40 -10.71
CA VAL A 12 -3.68 -14.59 -9.30
C VAL A 12 -2.70 -15.74 -9.11
N ASP A 13 -2.92 -16.88 -9.77
CA ASP A 13 -2.04 -18.05 -9.66
C ASP A 13 -0.62 -17.73 -10.18
N ALA A 14 -0.53 -17.00 -11.30
CA ALA A 14 0.74 -16.53 -11.83
C ALA A 14 1.44 -15.55 -10.89
N ALA A 15 0.70 -14.55 -10.37
CA ALA A 15 1.25 -13.59 -9.42
C ALA A 15 1.73 -14.28 -8.13
N LYS A 16 0.96 -15.21 -7.57
CA LYS A 16 1.36 -16.00 -6.39
C LYS A 16 2.66 -16.76 -6.64
N ARG A 17 2.78 -17.43 -7.78
CA ARG A 17 4.02 -18.16 -8.16
C ARG A 17 5.23 -17.24 -8.22
N LEU A 18 5.08 -16.04 -8.77
CA LEU A 18 6.16 -15.07 -8.96
C LEU A 18 6.51 -14.30 -7.67
N LEU A 19 5.55 -14.06 -6.78
CA LEU A 19 5.73 -13.27 -5.56
C LEU A 19 6.06 -14.12 -4.32
N ARG A 20 6.00 -15.46 -4.39
CA ARG A 20 6.22 -16.37 -3.25
C ARG A 20 7.57 -16.20 -2.55
N SER A 21 8.58 -15.70 -3.26
CA SER A 21 9.96 -15.55 -2.77
C SER A 21 10.33 -14.11 -2.42
N LEU A 22 9.35 -13.20 -2.32
CA LEU A 22 9.63 -11.83 -1.90
C LEU A 22 10.28 -11.80 -0.51
N PRO A 23 11.25 -10.91 -0.26
CA PRO A 23 11.76 -10.69 1.08
C PRO A 23 10.64 -10.20 1.98
N THR A 24 10.58 -10.70 3.21
CA THR A 24 9.49 -10.36 4.14
C THR A 24 9.86 -9.29 5.15
N ARG A 25 11.15 -9.01 5.35
CA ARG A 25 11.65 -7.98 6.28
C ARG A 25 12.29 -6.85 5.49
N TRP A 26 11.81 -5.63 5.68
CA TRP A 26 12.24 -4.46 4.94
C TRP A 26 12.77 -3.41 5.91
N GLU A 27 14.09 -3.22 5.89
CA GLU A 27 14.76 -2.17 6.65
C GLU A 27 14.71 -0.84 5.88
N GLY A 28 14.17 0.21 6.50
CA GLY A 28 13.79 1.41 5.77
C GLY A 28 14.93 2.14 5.09
N LYS A 29 16.12 2.18 5.71
CA LYS A 29 17.28 2.85 5.10
C LYS A 29 17.73 2.12 3.85
N ASP A 30 17.84 0.80 3.94
CA ASP A 30 18.30 -0.06 2.84
C ASP A 30 17.29 -0.04 1.69
N CYS A 31 15.99 -0.11 2.01
CA CYS A 31 14.93 -0.03 1.01
C CYS A 31 14.91 1.33 0.31
N VAL A 32 15.00 2.44 1.05
CA VAL A 32 15.06 3.79 0.47
C VAL A 32 16.30 3.97 -0.41
N LEU A 33 17.46 3.44 -0.01
CA LEU A 33 18.67 3.50 -0.83
C LEU A 33 18.56 2.65 -2.10
N LYS A 34 17.95 1.47 -2.02
CA LYS A 34 17.66 0.62 -3.18
C LYS A 34 16.69 1.30 -4.15
N LEU A 35 15.61 1.87 -3.63
CA LEU A 35 14.67 2.70 -4.41
C LEU A 35 15.36 3.91 -5.04
N LYS A 36 16.27 4.57 -4.32
CA LYS A 36 17.04 5.70 -4.84
C LYS A 36 17.97 5.29 -5.98
N LYS A 37 18.65 4.15 -5.86
CA LYS A 37 19.49 3.60 -6.92
C LYS A 37 18.68 3.29 -8.19
N ALA A 38 17.44 2.86 -8.02
CA ALA A 38 16.49 2.60 -9.11
C ALA A 38 15.71 3.86 -9.58
N ASP A 39 15.98 5.03 -8.99
CA ASP A 39 15.20 6.28 -9.14
C ASP A 39 13.67 6.10 -9.01
N TYR A 40 13.23 5.25 -8.09
CA TYR A 40 11.83 4.85 -7.96
C TYR A 40 11.22 5.36 -6.66
N ASN A 41 10.45 6.46 -6.71
CA ASN A 41 9.63 6.98 -5.59
C ASN A 41 10.34 7.12 -4.22
N TRP A 42 11.67 7.13 -4.18
CA TRP A 42 12.48 7.05 -2.96
C TRP A 42 12.35 8.26 -2.03
N ARG A 43 11.80 9.36 -2.53
CA ARG A 43 11.54 10.59 -1.76
C ARG A 43 10.24 10.51 -0.94
N GLN A 44 9.38 9.53 -1.19
CA GLN A 44 8.08 9.38 -0.54
C GLN A 44 8.21 8.86 0.90
N THR A 45 7.32 9.30 1.79
CA THR A 45 7.35 8.88 3.21
C THR A 45 6.83 7.46 3.41
N GLU A 46 5.90 7.01 2.56
CA GLU A 46 5.38 5.64 2.52
C GLU A 46 6.32 4.73 1.69
N TRP A 47 7.62 4.80 1.96
CA TRP A 47 8.66 4.10 1.20
C TRP A 47 8.43 2.59 1.12
N TRP A 48 7.87 1.97 2.15
CA TRP A 48 7.62 0.53 2.24
C TRP A 48 6.52 0.08 1.26
N ALA A 49 5.49 0.90 1.06
CA ALA A 49 4.45 0.65 0.06
C ALA A 49 5.03 0.75 -1.36
N PHE A 50 5.86 1.77 -1.62
CA PHE A 50 6.58 1.88 -2.90
C PHE A 50 7.67 0.82 -3.10
N TYR A 51 8.25 0.32 -2.01
CA TYR A 51 9.19 -0.80 -2.07
C TYR A 51 8.48 -2.10 -2.45
N PHE A 52 7.29 -2.34 -1.91
CA PHE A 52 6.43 -3.44 -2.36
C PHE A 52 6.06 -3.31 -3.84
N GLU A 53 5.62 -2.13 -4.27
CA GLU A 53 5.31 -1.84 -5.68
C GLU A 53 6.51 -2.11 -6.58
N PHE A 54 7.71 -1.66 -6.19
CA PHE A 54 8.96 -1.96 -6.88
C PHE A 54 9.24 -3.47 -6.98
N LEU A 55 9.10 -4.21 -5.88
CA LEU A 55 9.29 -5.66 -5.86
C LEU A 55 8.30 -6.39 -6.77
N CYS A 56 7.03 -5.97 -6.78
CA CYS A 56 6.01 -6.51 -7.66
C CYS A 56 6.37 -6.26 -9.13
N ARG A 57 6.78 -5.05 -9.49
CA ARG A 57 7.21 -4.72 -10.86
C ARG A 57 8.33 -5.65 -11.31
N GLU A 58 9.40 -5.76 -10.53
CA GLU A 58 10.54 -6.62 -10.88
C GLU A 58 10.15 -8.09 -11.02
N SER A 59 9.27 -8.58 -10.14
CA SER A 59 8.92 -10.01 -10.10
C SER A 59 7.89 -10.39 -11.17
N LEU A 60 6.97 -9.49 -11.51
CA LEU A 60 5.84 -9.77 -12.38
C LEU A 60 6.12 -9.50 -13.87
N LEU A 61 7.20 -8.78 -14.21
CA LEU A 61 7.60 -8.44 -15.59
C LEU A 61 7.62 -9.63 -16.57
N LYS A 62 7.82 -10.86 -16.09
CA LYS A 62 7.86 -12.06 -16.94
C LYS A 62 6.50 -12.48 -17.49
N GLU A 63 5.41 -12.17 -16.78
CA GLU A 63 4.06 -12.64 -17.11
C GLU A 63 3.00 -11.53 -17.12
N PHE A 64 3.37 -10.33 -16.68
CA PHE A 64 2.51 -9.16 -16.65
C PHE A 64 3.15 -8.05 -17.47
N GLN A 65 2.32 -7.30 -18.18
CA GLN A 65 2.70 -6.02 -18.74
C GLN A 65 2.87 -5.01 -17.61
N ILE A 66 4.05 -4.37 -17.54
CA ILE A 66 4.40 -3.34 -16.54
C ILE A 66 4.96 -2.12 -17.30
N PRO A 67 4.40 -0.90 -17.17
CA PRO A 67 3.14 -0.62 -16.47
C PRO A 67 1.94 -1.24 -17.18
N GLY A 68 0.81 -1.31 -16.48
CA GLY A 68 -0.47 -1.70 -17.07
C GLY A 68 -1.02 -0.66 -18.04
N GLU A 69 -2.31 -0.78 -18.32
CA GLU A 69 -2.99 0.13 -19.23
C GLU A 69 -3.05 1.56 -18.66
N ARG A 70 -3.02 2.55 -19.54
CA ARG A 70 -3.31 3.94 -19.20
C ARG A 70 -4.74 4.30 -19.60
N ILE A 71 -5.53 4.76 -18.64
CA ILE A 71 -6.88 5.29 -18.85
C ILE A 71 -6.90 6.75 -18.39
N GLY A 72 -7.10 7.66 -19.34
CA GLY A 72 -7.00 9.10 -19.08
C GLY A 72 -5.63 9.49 -18.54
N THR A 73 -5.58 10.00 -17.32
CA THR A 73 -4.33 10.38 -16.63
C THR A 73 -3.79 9.29 -15.70
N THR A 74 -4.56 8.23 -15.45
CA THR A 74 -4.18 7.12 -14.56
C THR A 74 -3.47 6.04 -15.37
N THR A 75 -2.31 5.60 -14.88
CA THR A 75 -1.60 4.43 -15.41
C THR A 75 -1.60 3.38 -14.32
N PHE A 76 -2.17 2.21 -14.62
CA PHE A 76 -2.22 1.11 -13.67
C PHE A 76 -0.85 0.45 -13.53
N ASP A 77 -0.60 -0.19 -12.38
CA ASP A 77 0.72 -0.74 -12.10
C ASP A 77 1.06 -1.94 -13.00
N ALA A 78 0.06 -2.76 -13.33
CA ALA A 78 0.22 -3.95 -14.17
C ALA A 78 -1.02 -4.31 -14.99
N ARG A 79 -0.84 -5.13 -16.03
CA ARG A 79 -1.91 -5.71 -16.85
C ARG A 79 -1.57 -7.16 -17.22
N ARG A 80 -2.55 -8.07 -17.11
CA ARG A 80 -2.45 -9.43 -17.69
C ARG A 80 -3.75 -9.91 -18.35
N SER A 81 -4.75 -10.35 -17.60
CA SER A 81 -6.12 -10.55 -18.10
C SER A 81 -7.04 -9.40 -17.73
N VAL A 82 -6.76 -8.73 -16.61
CA VAL A 82 -7.32 -7.44 -16.20
C VAL A 82 -6.20 -6.46 -15.84
N ASN A 83 -6.55 -5.19 -15.54
CA ASN A 83 -5.62 -4.25 -14.92
C ASN A 83 -5.48 -4.56 -13.43
N TRP A 84 -4.27 -4.38 -12.90
CA TRP A 84 -3.91 -4.62 -11.52
C TRP A 84 -3.19 -3.41 -10.93
N ASP A 85 -3.56 -3.03 -9.70
CA ASP A 85 -2.82 -2.06 -8.90
C ASP A 85 -2.18 -2.70 -7.68
N PHE A 86 -1.02 -2.18 -7.29
CA PHE A 86 -0.27 -2.61 -6.12
C PHE A 86 -0.46 -1.61 -5.00
N LYS A 87 -0.74 -2.11 -3.79
CA LYS A 87 -0.86 -1.27 -2.60
C LYS A 87 -0.17 -1.92 -1.42
N GLY A 88 0.36 -1.08 -0.52
CA GLY A 88 0.78 -1.49 0.81
C GLY A 88 -0.14 -0.88 1.86
N LYS A 89 -0.59 -1.66 2.84
CA LYS A 89 -1.33 -1.19 4.01
C LYS A 89 -0.71 -1.70 5.32
N ALA A 90 -0.53 -0.78 6.28
CA ALA A 90 -0.08 -1.13 7.62
C ALA A 90 -1.25 -1.77 8.39
N ILE A 91 -1.01 -2.90 9.04
CA ILE A 91 -2.03 -3.69 9.76
C ILE A 91 -2.53 -2.93 10.99
N ARG A 92 -1.62 -2.43 11.82
CA ARG A 92 -1.91 -1.74 13.10
C ARG A 92 -2.09 -0.24 12.93
N ALA A 93 -2.80 0.20 11.91
CA ALA A 93 -3.13 1.60 11.74
C ALA A 93 -4.58 1.86 12.13
N ASP A 94 -4.84 2.97 12.82
CA ASP A 94 -6.18 3.36 13.30
C ASP A 94 -7.21 3.50 12.19
N ASP A 95 -6.76 3.76 10.95
CA ASP A 95 -7.60 3.76 9.76
C ASP A 95 -7.45 2.42 9.03
N HIS A 96 -8.53 1.62 9.02
CA HIS A 96 -8.59 0.34 8.33
C HIS A 96 -8.88 0.47 6.83
N HIS A 97 -8.95 1.70 6.29
CA HIS A 97 -9.16 1.90 4.87
C HIS A 97 -7.86 1.94 4.06
N ALA A 98 -7.89 1.34 2.87
CA ALA A 98 -6.86 1.48 1.85
C ALA A 98 -7.38 2.41 0.74
N ILE A 99 -6.70 3.52 0.52
CA ILE A 99 -6.98 4.42 -0.60
C ILE A 99 -6.52 3.75 -1.89
N LEU A 100 -7.45 3.56 -2.83
CA LEU A 100 -7.22 2.93 -4.12
C LEU A 100 -6.90 3.99 -5.19
N ASN A 101 -7.40 3.79 -6.41
CA ASN A 101 -7.20 4.69 -7.54
C ASN A 101 -8.43 5.56 -7.84
N ASP A 102 -8.25 6.43 -8.84
CA ASP A 102 -9.29 7.30 -9.38
C ASP A 102 -10.55 6.51 -9.75
N THR A 103 -11.71 7.00 -9.32
CA THR A 103 -12.98 6.29 -9.50
C THR A 103 -13.32 6.10 -10.98
N SER A 104 -13.10 7.12 -11.81
CA SER A 104 -13.42 7.08 -13.25
C SER A 104 -12.54 6.08 -14.01
N ALA A 105 -11.23 6.09 -13.76
CA ALA A 105 -10.30 5.15 -14.37
C ALA A 105 -10.61 3.70 -13.95
N MET A 106 -10.89 3.45 -12.67
CA MET A 106 -11.26 2.11 -12.19
C MET A 106 -12.57 1.62 -12.82
N GLN A 107 -13.62 2.46 -12.85
CA GLN A 107 -14.89 2.12 -13.49
C GLN A 107 -14.71 1.79 -14.97
N THR A 108 -13.90 2.59 -15.69
CA THR A 108 -13.62 2.34 -17.11
C THR A 108 -12.85 1.05 -17.31
N SER A 109 -11.86 0.74 -16.45
CA SER A 109 -11.14 -0.53 -16.48
C SER A 109 -12.08 -1.72 -16.26
N ILE A 110 -13.00 -1.62 -15.31
CA ILE A 110 -13.99 -2.67 -15.01
C ILE A 110 -14.94 -2.84 -16.19
N ALA A 111 -15.44 -1.75 -16.78
CA ALA A 111 -16.32 -1.81 -17.94
C ALA A 111 -15.64 -2.49 -19.14
N LYS A 112 -14.33 -2.24 -19.32
CA LYS A 112 -13.56 -2.81 -20.44
C LYS A 112 -13.18 -4.28 -20.23
N HIS A 113 -12.77 -4.66 -19.02
CA HIS A 113 -12.17 -5.98 -18.75
C HIS A 113 -13.03 -6.88 -17.86
N GLY A 114 -14.23 -6.44 -17.49
CA GLY A 114 -15.14 -7.12 -16.56
C GLY A 114 -14.77 -6.97 -15.08
N ALA A 115 -13.48 -6.77 -14.78
CA ALA A 115 -12.99 -6.58 -13.42
C ALA A 115 -11.74 -5.69 -13.39
N HIS A 116 -11.37 -5.30 -12.17
CA HIS A 116 -10.10 -4.68 -11.83
C HIS A 116 -9.50 -5.42 -10.63
N GLY A 117 -8.21 -5.72 -10.69
CA GLY A 117 -7.50 -6.49 -9.68
C GLY A 117 -6.70 -5.61 -8.72
N MET A 118 -6.61 -6.02 -7.45
CA MET A 118 -5.70 -5.41 -6.48
C MET A 118 -4.75 -6.46 -5.93
N ILE A 119 -3.46 -6.14 -5.88
CA ILE A 119 -2.46 -6.88 -5.10
C ILE A 119 -2.08 -6.02 -3.90
N LEU A 120 -2.57 -6.40 -2.73
CA LEU A 120 -2.45 -5.61 -1.51
C LEU A 120 -1.54 -6.31 -0.49
N ALA A 121 -0.37 -5.73 -0.23
CA ALA A 121 0.50 -6.14 0.86
C ALA A 121 0.02 -5.59 2.21
N LEU A 122 -0.19 -6.48 3.17
CA LEU A 122 -0.40 -6.15 4.57
C LEU A 122 0.93 -6.26 5.32
N CYS A 123 1.35 -5.16 5.96
CA CYS A 123 2.62 -5.08 6.67
C CYS A 123 2.43 -4.73 8.14
N ASP A 124 3.17 -5.39 9.03
CA ASP A 124 3.45 -4.86 10.35
C ASP A 124 4.57 -3.82 10.25
N VAL A 125 4.45 -2.69 10.92
CA VAL A 125 5.36 -1.55 10.72
C VAL A 125 5.85 -1.01 12.04
N GLU A 126 7.15 -0.73 12.11
CA GLU A 126 7.77 -0.05 13.24
C GLU A 126 7.91 1.44 12.91
N TYR A 127 7.64 2.29 13.89
CA TYR A 127 7.72 3.74 13.74
C TYR A 127 9.04 4.29 14.28
N ASN A 128 9.36 5.49 13.82
CA ASN A 128 10.58 6.22 14.15
C ASN A 128 10.79 6.37 15.67
N ASP A 129 12.07 6.47 16.06
CA ASP A 129 12.43 6.79 17.44
C ASP A 129 11.98 8.20 17.86
N VAL A 130 11.95 8.45 19.17
CA VAL A 130 11.60 9.76 19.76
C VAL A 130 12.48 10.86 19.19
N SER A 131 13.75 10.56 18.93
CA SER A 131 14.69 11.51 18.34
C SER A 131 14.36 11.84 16.89
N ARG A 132 13.51 11.08 16.20
CA ARG A 132 13.20 11.17 14.77
C ARG A 132 14.40 10.96 13.85
N SER A 133 15.32 10.07 14.22
CA SER A 133 16.59 9.85 13.50
C SER A 133 16.39 9.51 12.01
N PHE A 134 15.42 8.65 11.69
CA PHE A 134 15.13 8.24 10.31
C PHE A 134 14.60 9.39 9.47
N GLN A 135 13.66 10.17 10.02
CA GLN A 135 13.11 11.35 9.35
C GLN A 135 14.18 12.39 9.03
N ARG A 136 15.08 12.69 9.97
CA ARG A 136 16.21 13.60 9.70
C ARG A 136 17.13 13.07 8.61
N TRP A 137 17.49 11.79 8.69
CA TRP A 137 18.32 11.15 7.68
C TRP A 137 17.67 11.22 6.28
N HIS A 138 16.41 10.82 6.14
CA HIS A 138 15.72 10.81 4.85
C HIS A 138 15.49 12.23 4.33
N THR A 139 15.20 13.21 5.20
CA THR A 139 15.14 14.64 4.80
C THR A 139 16.48 15.13 4.25
N ARG A 140 17.62 14.81 4.90
CA ARG A 140 18.95 15.15 4.35
C ARG A 140 19.20 14.46 3.02
N LEU A 141 18.84 13.17 2.89
CA LEU A 141 18.98 12.41 1.66
C LEU A 141 18.20 13.02 0.48
N LYS A 142 17.04 13.63 0.76
CA LYS A 142 16.21 14.35 -0.24
C LYS A 142 16.78 15.72 -0.64
N GLY A 143 17.79 16.24 0.05
CA GLY A 143 18.31 17.60 -0.14
C GLY A 143 17.68 18.65 0.78
N GLY A 144 17.04 18.23 1.88
CA GLY A 144 16.39 19.13 2.84
C GLY A 144 14.87 19.10 2.77
N LEU A 145 14.24 20.11 3.40
CA LEU A 145 12.79 20.27 3.42
C LEU A 145 12.29 20.91 2.13
N SER A 146 11.26 20.30 1.54
CA SER A 146 10.49 20.91 0.45
C SER A 146 9.77 22.18 0.90
N GLY A 147 9.35 23.03 -0.04
CA GLY A 147 8.53 24.22 0.25
C GLY A 147 7.26 23.86 1.03
N TYR A 148 6.55 22.82 0.58
CA TYR A 148 5.38 22.29 1.28
C TYR A 148 5.67 21.87 2.73
N GLU A 149 6.81 21.21 2.98
CA GLU A 149 7.19 20.81 4.34
C GLU A 149 7.46 22.03 5.23
N ARG A 150 8.05 23.11 4.69
CA ARG A 150 8.26 24.38 5.39
C ARG A 150 6.93 25.07 5.71
N ASP A 151 6.05 25.21 4.73
CA ASP A 151 4.73 25.84 4.90
C ASP A 151 3.85 25.07 5.88
N ARG A 152 3.99 23.74 5.92
CA ARG A 152 3.31 22.91 6.92
C ARG A 152 3.88 23.14 8.31
N ILE A 153 5.20 23.21 8.47
CA ILE A 153 5.84 23.47 9.78
C ILE A 153 5.42 24.83 10.33
N ALA A 154 5.28 25.85 9.47
CA ALA A 154 4.77 27.16 9.85
C ALA A 154 3.32 27.13 10.38
N ARG A 155 2.52 26.15 9.94
CA ARG A 155 1.12 25.97 10.37
C ARG A 155 0.94 25.00 11.53
N THR A 156 1.83 24.01 11.68
CA THR A 156 1.76 23.01 12.73
C THR A 156 3.12 22.37 13.01
N SER A 157 3.42 22.18 14.29
CA SER A 157 4.58 21.43 14.76
C SER A 157 4.40 19.90 14.64
N ILE A 158 3.16 19.43 14.41
CA ILE A 158 2.83 18.01 14.38
C ILE A 158 3.21 17.44 13.01
N SER A 159 4.12 16.47 13.02
CA SER A 159 4.33 15.59 11.88
C SER A 159 4.22 14.13 12.27
N ARG A 160 3.51 13.35 11.45
CA ARG A 160 3.42 11.90 11.57
C ARG A 160 4.82 11.28 11.66
N TYR A 161 4.99 10.31 12.55
CA TYR A 161 6.21 9.51 12.61
C TYR A 161 6.38 8.72 11.30
N ARG A 162 7.62 8.60 10.83
CA ARG A 162 7.95 7.78 9.67
C ARG A 162 8.10 6.33 10.09
N LYS A 163 7.76 5.41 9.20
CA LYS A 163 8.01 3.98 9.42
C LYS A 163 9.50 3.72 9.18
N THR A 164 10.16 3.00 10.08
CA THR A 164 11.58 2.66 10.00
C THR A 164 11.79 1.26 9.47
N ARG A 165 10.80 0.39 9.65
CA ARG A 165 10.82 -1.01 9.25
C ARG A 165 9.42 -1.47 8.88
N ALA A 166 9.34 -2.41 7.95
CA ALA A 166 8.11 -3.09 7.57
C ALA A 166 8.35 -4.60 7.47
N VAL A 167 7.42 -5.40 7.98
CA VAL A 167 7.41 -6.85 7.85
C VAL A 167 6.16 -7.24 7.06
N LEU A 168 6.34 -7.79 5.86
CA LEU A 168 5.27 -8.31 5.03
C LEU A 168 4.64 -9.53 5.71
N ALA A 169 3.38 -9.42 6.09
CA ALA A 169 2.63 -10.47 6.76
C ALA A 169 1.82 -11.31 5.77
N GLU A 170 1.14 -10.64 4.83
CA GLU A 170 0.26 -11.29 3.87
C GLU A 170 0.12 -10.42 2.61
N ILE A 171 -0.12 -11.05 1.47
CA ILE A 171 -0.57 -10.40 0.24
C ILE A 171 -1.98 -10.88 -0.07
N LEU A 172 -2.91 -9.95 -0.20
CA LEU A 172 -4.29 -10.21 -0.62
C LEU A 172 -4.42 -9.95 -2.13
N PHE A 173 -5.07 -10.89 -2.83
CA PHE A 173 -5.46 -10.74 -4.22
C PHE A 173 -6.96 -10.50 -4.29
N LEU A 174 -7.36 -9.31 -4.73
CA LEU A 174 -8.75 -8.89 -4.74
C LEU A 174 -9.25 -8.70 -6.17
N GLN A 175 -10.51 -9.02 -6.39
CA GLN A 175 -11.23 -8.75 -7.62
C GLN A 175 -12.35 -7.76 -7.32
N ILE A 176 -12.41 -6.67 -8.10
CA ILE A 176 -13.47 -5.67 -8.03
C ILE A 176 -14.20 -5.68 -9.38
N THR A 177 -15.48 -6.02 -9.36
CA THR A 177 -16.38 -5.95 -10.53
C THR A 177 -17.39 -4.82 -10.36
N HIS A 178 -18.24 -4.59 -11.37
CA HIS A 178 -19.22 -3.51 -11.33
C HIS A 178 -20.17 -3.59 -10.11
N ARG A 179 -20.61 -4.80 -9.71
CA ARG A 179 -21.49 -4.97 -8.53
C ARG A 179 -20.77 -4.67 -7.21
N ASP A 180 -19.45 -4.78 -7.20
CA ASP A 180 -18.64 -4.64 -6.00
C ASP A 180 -18.31 -3.17 -5.70
N LEU A 181 -18.51 -2.27 -6.67
CA LEU A 181 -18.26 -0.83 -6.49
C LEU A 181 -19.07 -0.23 -5.34
N ALA A 182 -20.26 -0.76 -5.06
CA ALA A 182 -21.09 -0.33 -3.92
C ALA A 182 -20.50 -0.71 -2.55
N LEU A 183 -19.51 -1.59 -2.51
CA LEU A 183 -18.79 -1.97 -1.29
C LEU A 183 -17.61 -1.02 -1.00
N LEU A 184 -17.26 -0.13 -1.93
CA LEU A 184 -16.14 0.79 -1.81
C LEU A 184 -16.62 2.17 -1.34
N GLY A 185 -15.90 2.76 -0.39
CA GLY A 185 -16.05 4.17 -0.05
C GLY A 185 -15.40 5.09 -1.09
N THR A 186 -15.56 6.40 -0.93
CA THR A 186 -14.86 7.40 -1.74
C THR A 186 -14.09 8.41 -0.90
N MET A 187 -12.94 8.85 -1.41
CA MET A 187 -12.09 9.87 -0.80
C MET A 187 -11.99 11.09 -1.70
N ARG A 188 -12.30 12.27 -1.15
CA ARG A 188 -12.02 13.56 -1.78
C ARG A 188 -10.59 14.00 -1.47
N GLN A 189 -9.78 14.20 -2.50
CA GLN A 189 -8.34 14.47 -2.33
C GLN A 189 -7.96 15.96 -2.27
N GLY A 190 -8.95 16.85 -2.19
CA GLY A 190 -8.72 18.30 -2.25
C GLY A 190 -8.47 18.80 -3.68
N ARG A 191 -7.48 19.69 -3.85
CA ARG A 191 -7.20 20.38 -5.12
C ARG A 191 -5.77 20.14 -5.61
N ASN A 192 -5.60 20.22 -6.92
CA ASN A 192 -4.31 20.25 -7.61
C ASN A 192 -3.61 21.60 -7.41
N SER A 193 -2.32 21.68 -7.77
CA SER A 193 -1.53 22.92 -7.73
C SER A 193 -2.13 24.04 -8.60
N ASN A 194 -2.88 23.68 -9.64
CA ASN A 194 -3.65 24.61 -10.48
C ASN A 194 -5.02 24.98 -9.91
N GLY A 195 -5.31 24.64 -8.65
CA GLY A 195 -6.56 24.94 -7.97
C GLY A 195 -7.75 24.06 -8.37
N ARG A 196 -7.67 23.20 -9.39
CA ARG A 196 -8.78 22.32 -9.79
C ARG A 196 -8.98 21.18 -8.78
N PRO A 197 -10.23 20.73 -8.51
CA PRO A 197 -10.46 19.54 -7.70
C PRO A 197 -9.68 18.34 -8.24
N ARG A 198 -9.13 17.55 -7.33
CA ARG A 198 -8.56 16.25 -7.68
C ARG A 198 -9.69 15.23 -7.89
N PRO A 199 -9.55 14.32 -8.86
CA PRO A 199 -10.49 13.22 -8.99
C PRO A 199 -10.64 12.44 -7.68
N GLU A 200 -11.87 12.02 -7.38
CA GLU A 200 -12.14 11.19 -6.21
C GLU A 200 -11.48 9.82 -6.37
N LYS A 201 -11.12 9.21 -5.25
CA LYS A 201 -10.56 7.85 -5.23
C LYS A 201 -11.47 6.88 -4.51
N TYR A 202 -11.48 5.63 -4.94
CA TYR A 202 -12.09 4.58 -4.13
C TYR A 202 -11.31 4.33 -2.84
N MET A 203 -12.02 3.89 -1.80
CA MET A 203 -11.48 3.42 -0.55
C MET A 203 -11.99 2.00 -0.28
N LEU A 204 -11.07 1.10 0.00
CA LEU A 204 -11.37 -0.25 0.44
C LEU A 204 -11.37 -0.31 1.97
N ASP A 205 -12.45 -0.79 2.56
CA ASP A 205 -12.49 -1.17 3.98
C ASP A 205 -11.93 -2.60 4.15
N LEU A 206 -10.82 -2.72 4.88
CA LEU A 206 -10.17 -4.02 5.10
C LEU A 206 -11.00 -4.98 5.95
N GLU A 207 -11.88 -4.48 6.80
CA GLU A 207 -12.77 -5.34 7.61
C GLU A 207 -13.86 -5.99 6.76
N ARG A 208 -14.12 -5.42 5.57
CA ARG A 208 -15.17 -5.85 4.64
C ARG A 208 -14.62 -6.40 3.32
N VAL A 209 -13.36 -6.80 3.30
CA VAL A 209 -12.67 -7.27 2.07
C VAL A 209 -13.11 -8.66 1.60
N GLY A 210 -13.74 -9.46 2.47
CA GLY A 210 -14.09 -10.87 2.21
C GLY A 210 -14.78 -11.12 0.87
N PRO A 211 -15.84 -10.37 0.48
CA PRO A 211 -16.51 -10.54 -0.81
C PRO A 211 -15.64 -10.28 -2.04
N LEU A 212 -14.54 -9.54 -1.89
CA LEU A 212 -13.61 -9.17 -2.97
C LEU A 212 -12.42 -10.13 -3.04
N LEU A 213 -12.19 -10.93 -2.00
CA LEU A 213 -11.00 -11.77 -1.87
C LEU A 213 -11.05 -12.95 -2.85
N VAL A 214 -10.06 -13.02 -3.73
CA VAL A 214 -9.85 -14.17 -4.63
C VAL A 214 -8.98 -15.21 -3.96
N ASP A 215 -7.85 -14.77 -3.40
CA ASP A 215 -6.88 -15.62 -2.73
C ASP A 215 -5.91 -14.77 -1.88
N ARG A 216 -5.07 -15.43 -1.11
CA ARG A 216 -4.00 -14.87 -0.28
C ARG A 216 -2.67 -15.58 -0.52
N LEU A 217 -1.59 -14.87 -0.25
CA LEU A 217 -0.24 -15.41 -0.16
C LEU A 217 0.37 -15.01 1.18
N THR A 218 0.68 -16.01 2.00
CA THR A 218 1.39 -15.84 3.26
C THR A 218 2.83 -16.35 3.10
N PRO A 219 3.82 -15.68 3.70
CA PRO A 219 5.19 -16.18 3.65
C PRO A 219 5.35 -17.52 4.38
N PRO A 220 6.28 -18.39 3.93
CA PRO A 220 6.62 -19.60 4.65
C PRO A 220 7.07 -19.28 6.07
N GLY A 221 6.51 -19.96 7.07
CA GLY A 221 6.85 -19.77 8.48
C GLY A 221 5.93 -18.84 9.27
N GLY A 222 4.78 -18.44 8.70
CA GLY A 222 3.60 -17.90 9.40
C GLY A 222 3.89 -17.04 10.62
N TRP A 223 3.94 -15.72 10.45
CA TRP A 223 4.09 -14.84 11.61
C TRP A 223 2.85 -14.94 12.51
N ARG A 224 3.01 -15.66 13.63
CA ARG A 224 2.22 -15.39 14.83
C ARG A 224 2.56 -13.95 15.22
N VAL A 225 1.62 -13.04 15.01
CA VAL A 225 1.66 -11.71 15.61
C VAL A 225 1.97 -11.92 17.09
N ARG A 226 3.08 -11.37 17.60
CA ARG A 226 3.38 -11.42 19.04
C ARG A 226 2.18 -10.84 19.79
N GLN A 227 1.43 -11.70 20.48
CA GLN A 227 0.59 -11.34 21.60
C GLN A 227 1.52 -11.20 22.81
N ASP A 228 2.30 -10.14 22.88
CA ASP A 228 3.11 -9.85 24.06
C ASP A 228 2.87 -8.40 24.48
N VAL A 229 1.66 -8.11 25.00
CA VAL A 229 1.45 -7.10 26.06
C VAL A 229 0.21 -7.48 26.88
N GLU A 230 0.19 -8.64 27.53
CA GLU A 230 -0.68 -8.89 28.68
C GLU A 230 0.01 -9.83 29.67
N SER A 231 0.94 -9.27 30.45
CA SER A 231 1.28 -9.74 31.80
C SER A 231 2.38 -8.84 32.38
N GLY A 232 1.97 -7.71 32.92
CA GLY A 232 2.77 -6.89 33.84
C GLY A 232 1.80 -6.24 34.80
N GLY A 233 1.59 -6.90 35.95
CA GLY A 233 0.79 -6.40 37.07
C GLY A 233 1.16 -4.96 37.41
N GLY A 234 0.23 -4.11 37.82
CA GLY A 234 -0.58 -4.42 38.99
C GLY A 234 0.28 -4.33 40.24
N ALA A 235 0.85 -3.15 40.49
CA ALA A 235 1.26 -2.73 41.83
C ALA A 235 0.85 -1.27 41.99
N ASP A 236 -0.21 -1.16 42.78
CA ASP A 236 -0.69 0.00 43.52
C ASP A 236 0.47 0.80 44.14
N ASP A 237 0.41 2.13 44.02
CA ASP A 237 1.08 3.01 44.98
C ASP A 237 0.32 4.34 45.06
N ARG A 238 -0.74 4.32 45.88
CA ARG A 238 -1.20 5.49 46.61
C ARG A 238 -0.62 5.44 48.01
N ALA A 239 0.36 6.29 48.31
CA ALA A 239 0.54 6.83 49.66
C ALA A 239 1.45 8.08 49.65
N VAL A 240 0.84 9.19 50.09
CA VAL A 240 1.41 10.46 50.61
C VAL A 240 2.04 11.42 49.61
#